data_AF-A0A956NQB5-F1
#
_entry.id   AF-A0A956NQB5-F1
#
_cell.length_a   1.000
_cell.length_b   1.000
_cell.length_c   1.000
_cell.angle_alpha   90.00
_cell.angle_beta   90.00
_cell.angle_gamma   90.00
#
_symmetry.space_group_name_H-M   'P 1'
#
loop_
_entity.id
_entity.type
_entity.pdbx_description
1 polymer ?
#
loop_
_entity_poly.entity_id
_entity_poly.type
_entity_poly.pdbx_seq_one_letter_code
_entity_poly.pdbx_strand_id
1 'polypeptide(L)'
;NYLAADFLEPATEDEARQVFGANFGSLGPVNLPENVRIVADRKVQDVANAVVGANEDGYHLTGVNPERDFKAEYVDIREVKEGEISPDGQGVLQFARGIEIGHIFKLGTRYSESMGANVLDENGRAVPIIMGCYGIGVSRILSAVIEQHARLFVNKTPKGQYRYAWGINFPKELAPYDVHLITVNTKDEEANALTERLEA
;
A
#
# COMPACT_ATOMS: atom_id res chain seq x y z
N ASN A 1 2.94 15.24 -6.55
CA ASN A 1 1.53 14.83 -6.77
C ASN A 1 0.86 15.88 -7.67
N TYR A 2 -0.28 15.59 -8.29
CA TYR A 2 -0.93 16.51 -9.24
C TYR A 2 -1.26 17.89 -8.66
N LEU A 3 -1.61 17.93 -7.37
CA LEU A 3 -1.99 19.16 -6.68
C LEU A 3 -0.80 19.97 -6.15
N ALA A 4 0.42 19.45 -6.25
CA ALA A 4 1.63 19.98 -5.61
C ALA A 4 1.44 20.28 -4.10
N ALA A 5 0.59 19.53 -3.41
CA ALA A 5 0.27 19.71 -2.00
C ALA A 5 1.03 18.70 -1.13
N ASP A 6 1.55 19.14 0.02
CA ASP A 6 2.18 18.22 0.99
C ASP A 6 1.14 17.41 1.78
N PHE A 7 -0.03 18.03 2.05
CA PHE A 7 -1.12 17.43 2.81
C PHE A 7 -2.46 17.65 2.09
N LEU A 8 -3.33 16.66 2.18
CA LEU A 8 -4.69 16.70 1.68
C LEU A 8 -5.59 16.01 2.70
N GLU A 9 -6.65 16.67 3.11
CA GLU A 9 -7.64 16.14 4.05
C GLU A 9 -9.03 16.27 3.42
N PRO A 10 -9.92 15.29 3.62
CA PRO A 10 -11.32 15.45 3.27
C PRO A 10 -11.91 16.64 4.04
N ALA A 11 -12.69 17.47 3.36
CA ALA A 11 -13.44 18.54 4.01
C ALA A 11 -14.39 17.94 5.07
N THR A 12 -14.65 18.72 6.11
CA THR A 12 -15.71 18.45 7.09
C THR A 12 -17.09 18.83 6.51
N GLU A 13 -18.19 18.37 7.14
CA GLU A 13 -19.54 18.77 6.71
C GLU A 13 -19.75 20.29 6.77
N ASP A 14 -19.21 20.95 7.80
CA ASP A 14 -19.37 22.40 7.96
C ASP A 14 -18.61 23.17 6.88
N GLU A 15 -17.40 22.75 6.53
CA GLU A 15 -16.65 23.33 5.39
C GLU A 15 -17.36 23.08 4.06
N ALA A 16 -17.90 21.87 3.85
CA ALA A 16 -18.68 21.55 2.66
C ALA A 16 -19.93 22.44 2.55
N ARG A 17 -20.69 22.64 3.64
CA ARG A 17 -21.84 23.55 3.66
C ARG A 17 -21.45 25.00 3.36
N GLN A 18 -20.31 25.46 3.85
CA GLN A 18 -19.85 26.83 3.59
C GLN A 18 -19.51 27.06 2.11
N VAL A 19 -18.97 26.05 1.43
CA VAL A 19 -18.54 26.15 0.03
C VAL A 19 -19.66 25.80 -0.94
N PHE A 20 -20.40 24.73 -0.68
CA PHE A 20 -21.41 24.18 -1.57
C PHE A 20 -22.84 24.56 -1.18
N GLY A 21 -23.10 24.97 0.06
CA GLY A 21 -24.46 25.25 0.55
C GLY A 21 -25.27 24.01 0.95
N ALA A 22 -24.68 22.81 0.92
CA ALA A 22 -25.35 21.54 1.20
C ALA A 22 -24.44 20.52 1.91
N ASN A 23 -25.04 19.43 2.38
CA ASN A 23 -24.35 18.27 2.96
C ASN A 23 -23.85 17.30 1.88
N PHE A 24 -22.93 16.39 2.26
CA PHE A 24 -22.25 15.45 1.35
C PHE A 24 -23.18 14.66 0.41
N GLY A 25 -24.39 14.33 0.85
CA GLY A 25 -25.36 13.59 0.05
C GLY A 25 -25.93 14.35 -1.16
N SER A 26 -25.68 15.66 -1.28
CA SER A 26 -26.26 16.51 -2.31
C SER A 26 -25.25 17.41 -3.03
N LEU A 27 -23.95 17.09 -2.93
CA LEU A 27 -22.88 17.89 -3.56
C LEU A 27 -22.68 17.55 -5.04
N GLY A 28 -22.38 18.56 -5.86
CA GLY A 28 -22.09 18.40 -7.27
C GLY A 28 -21.25 19.53 -7.86
N PRO A 29 -20.75 19.36 -9.10
CA PRO A 29 -19.77 20.25 -9.71
C PRO A 29 -20.39 21.49 -10.38
N VAL A 30 -21.72 21.61 -10.42
CA VAL A 30 -22.43 22.65 -11.16
C VAL A 30 -22.59 23.90 -10.30
N ASN A 31 -22.33 25.08 -10.87
CA ASN A 31 -22.47 26.39 -10.23
C ASN A 31 -21.67 26.57 -8.92
N LEU A 32 -20.48 25.96 -8.84
CA LEU A 32 -19.57 26.19 -7.72
C LEU A 32 -18.92 27.59 -7.80
N PRO A 33 -18.53 28.19 -6.66
CA PRO A 33 -17.77 29.43 -6.64
C PRO A 33 -16.49 29.35 -7.48
N GLU A 34 -16.10 30.45 -8.14
CA GLU A 34 -14.94 30.47 -9.05
C GLU A 34 -13.60 30.10 -8.37
N ASN A 35 -13.50 30.29 -7.05
CA ASN A 35 -12.33 29.91 -6.26
C ASN A 35 -12.26 28.40 -5.95
N VAL A 36 -13.27 27.60 -6.34
CA VAL A 36 -13.26 26.15 -6.16
C VAL A 36 -12.67 25.49 -7.40
N ARG A 37 -11.49 24.88 -7.21
CA ARG A 37 -10.85 24.08 -8.25
C ARG A 37 -11.52 22.71 -8.34
N ILE A 38 -12.01 22.35 -9.53
CA ILE A 38 -12.60 21.03 -9.80
C ILE A 38 -11.59 20.16 -10.53
N VAL A 39 -11.25 19.02 -9.92
CA VAL A 39 -10.39 17.99 -10.50
C VAL A 39 -11.23 16.72 -10.62
N ALA A 40 -11.26 16.13 -11.81
CA ALA A 40 -12.09 14.96 -12.11
C ALA A 40 -11.25 13.81 -12.68
N ASP A 41 -11.70 12.57 -12.46
CA ASP A 41 -11.06 11.42 -13.10
C ASP A 41 -11.27 11.46 -14.62
N ARG A 42 -10.30 10.96 -15.39
CA ARG A 42 -10.42 10.84 -16.87
C ARG A 42 -11.71 10.17 -17.32
N LYS A 43 -12.23 9.19 -16.56
CA LYS A 43 -13.51 8.54 -16.87
C LYS A 43 -14.72 9.46 -16.81
N VAL A 44 -14.67 10.54 -16.01
CA VAL A 44 -15.76 11.51 -15.89
C VAL A 44 -15.91 12.32 -17.17
N GLN A 45 -14.82 12.56 -17.91
CA GLN A 45 -14.83 13.31 -19.17
C GLN A 45 -15.74 12.68 -20.21
N ASP A 46 -15.83 11.35 -20.23
CA ASP A 46 -16.60 10.58 -21.21
C ASP A 46 -18.07 10.35 -20.77
N VAL A 47 -18.46 10.82 -19.59
CA VAL A 47 -19.83 10.64 -19.08
C VAL A 47 -20.77 11.62 -19.77
N ALA A 48 -21.91 11.11 -20.23
CA ALA A 48 -23.00 11.93 -20.74
C ALA A 48 -24.23 11.81 -19.82
N ASN A 49 -24.95 12.91 -19.66
CA ASN A 49 -26.22 12.96 -18.92
C ASN A 49 -26.14 12.38 -17.49
N ALA A 50 -25.07 12.70 -16.78
CA ALA A 50 -24.80 12.28 -15.42
C ALA A 50 -25.88 12.75 -14.43
N VAL A 51 -25.91 12.07 -13.28
CA VAL A 51 -26.63 12.52 -12.08
C VAL A 51 -25.59 13.01 -11.08
N VAL A 52 -25.78 14.22 -10.57
CA VAL A 52 -24.89 14.86 -9.59
C VAL A 52 -25.74 15.52 -8.51
N GLY A 53 -25.17 15.80 -7.33
CA GLY A 53 -25.86 16.60 -6.34
C GLY A 53 -26.15 18.01 -6.84
N ALA A 54 -27.26 18.59 -6.39
CA ALA A 54 -27.71 19.92 -6.82
C ALA A 54 -27.09 21.08 -6.04
N ASN A 55 -26.22 20.80 -5.06
CA ASN A 55 -25.74 21.77 -4.08
C ASN A 55 -26.88 22.37 -3.23
N GLU A 56 -27.96 21.59 -3.08
CA GLU A 56 -29.12 21.85 -2.22
C GLU A 56 -29.54 20.54 -1.56
N ASP A 57 -29.75 20.55 -0.24
CA ASP A 57 -30.03 19.33 0.51
C ASP A 57 -31.29 18.60 0.03
N GLY A 58 -31.13 17.31 -0.31
CA GLY A 58 -32.21 16.45 -0.78
C GLY A 58 -32.47 16.52 -2.28
N TYR A 59 -31.69 17.28 -3.05
CA TYR A 59 -31.86 17.45 -4.49
C TYR A 59 -30.66 16.98 -5.30
N HIS A 60 -30.95 16.52 -6.51
CA HIS A 60 -29.96 16.11 -7.52
C HIS A 60 -30.32 16.71 -8.87
N LEU A 61 -29.30 17.02 -9.66
CA LEU A 61 -29.44 17.36 -11.07
C LEU A 61 -29.29 16.09 -11.91
N THR A 62 -30.10 15.98 -12.95
CA THR A 62 -30.00 14.89 -13.94
C THR A 62 -29.71 15.47 -15.32
N GLY A 63 -29.11 14.67 -16.20
CA GLY A 63 -28.77 15.14 -17.54
C GLY A 63 -27.56 16.07 -17.56
N VAL A 64 -26.70 16.04 -16.53
CA VAL A 64 -25.50 16.89 -16.43
C VAL A 64 -24.40 16.39 -17.37
N ASN A 65 -23.78 17.28 -18.14
CA ASN A 65 -22.74 16.97 -19.11
C ASN A 65 -21.47 17.77 -18.79
N PRO A 66 -20.29 17.13 -18.73
CA PRO A 66 -19.00 17.82 -18.65
C PRO A 66 -18.82 18.82 -19.80
N GLU A 67 -18.03 19.87 -19.58
CA GLU A 67 -17.80 21.04 -20.45
C GLU A 67 -19.02 21.94 -20.70
N ARG A 68 -20.24 21.39 -20.72
CA ARG A 68 -21.48 22.17 -20.83
C ARG A 68 -21.91 22.78 -19.50
N ASP A 69 -21.97 21.95 -18.45
CA ASP A 69 -22.54 22.34 -17.15
C ASP A 69 -21.48 22.58 -16.07
N PHE A 70 -20.29 22.00 -16.22
CA PHE A 70 -19.14 22.25 -15.36
C PHE A 70 -17.84 22.02 -16.15
N LYS A 71 -16.76 22.68 -15.72
CA LYS A 71 -15.41 22.47 -16.26
C LYS A 71 -14.52 21.89 -15.17
N ALA A 72 -13.65 20.98 -15.54
CA ALA A 72 -12.72 20.33 -14.62
C ALA A 72 -11.37 20.07 -15.29
N GLU A 73 -10.35 19.90 -14.47
CA GLU A 73 -9.07 19.34 -14.91
C GLU A 73 -9.15 17.81 -14.83
N TYR A 74 -8.97 17.12 -15.95
CA TYR A 74 -9.10 15.65 -16.01
C TYR A 74 -7.76 14.95 -15.82
N VAL A 75 -7.68 14.13 -14.77
CA VAL A 75 -6.46 13.42 -14.35
C VAL A 75 -6.78 12.00 -13.90
N ASP A 76 -5.73 11.20 -13.72
CA ASP A 76 -5.87 9.85 -13.16
C ASP A 76 -5.83 9.92 -11.63
N ILE A 77 -7.00 9.79 -11.00
CA ILE A 77 -7.16 9.97 -9.54
C ILE A 77 -8.00 8.88 -8.87
N ARG A 78 -8.56 7.94 -9.65
CA ARG A 78 -9.31 6.82 -9.09
C ARG A 78 -8.40 5.63 -8.82
N GLU A 79 -8.85 4.76 -7.93
CA GLU A 79 -8.29 3.41 -7.84
C GLU A 79 -8.78 2.57 -9.03
N VAL A 80 -7.87 1.74 -9.55
CA VAL A 80 -8.19 0.74 -10.56
C VAL A 80 -9.07 -0.35 -9.96
N LYS A 81 -9.83 -1.05 -10.80
CA LYS A 81 -10.60 -2.24 -10.41
C LYS A 81 -9.99 -3.49 -11.02
N GLU A 82 -10.10 -4.61 -10.31
CA GLU A 82 -9.70 -5.90 -10.86
C GLU A 82 -10.48 -6.20 -12.15
N GLY A 83 -9.78 -6.71 -13.18
CA GLY A 83 -10.33 -6.95 -14.50
C GLY A 83 -10.26 -5.77 -15.48
N GLU A 84 -9.86 -4.57 -15.05
CA GLU A 84 -9.60 -3.46 -15.97
C GLU A 84 -8.38 -3.73 -16.86
N ILE A 85 -8.36 -3.13 -18.05
CA ILE A 85 -7.26 -3.28 -19.02
C ILE A 85 -5.96 -2.75 -18.41
N SER A 86 -4.89 -3.55 -18.52
CA SER A 86 -3.57 -3.13 -18.07
C SER A 86 -3.11 -1.86 -18.80
N PRO A 87 -2.46 -0.90 -18.11
CA PRO A 87 -2.02 0.36 -18.73
C PRO A 87 -0.97 0.17 -19.84
N ASP A 88 -0.32 -0.99 -19.92
CA ASP A 88 0.59 -1.36 -21.02
C ASP A 88 -0.12 -2.00 -22.24
N GLY A 89 -1.46 -2.14 -22.17
CA GLY A 89 -2.29 -2.74 -23.20
C GLY A 89 -2.29 -4.27 -23.23
N GLN A 90 -1.63 -4.94 -22.29
CA GLN A 90 -1.46 -6.40 -22.28
C GLN A 90 -2.27 -7.05 -21.16
N GLY A 91 -3.42 -7.63 -21.52
CA GLY A 91 -4.28 -8.35 -20.58
C GLY A 91 -5.03 -7.43 -19.63
N VAL A 92 -5.36 -7.96 -18.44
CA VAL A 92 -6.18 -7.29 -17.43
C VAL A 92 -5.50 -7.33 -16.06
N LEU A 93 -5.79 -6.33 -15.23
CA LEU A 93 -5.26 -6.22 -13.87
C LEU A 93 -5.84 -7.32 -12.98
N GLN A 94 -4.97 -8.00 -12.23
CA GLN A 94 -5.32 -8.97 -11.19
C GLN A 94 -4.82 -8.47 -9.84
N PHE A 95 -5.61 -8.68 -8.78
CA PHE A 95 -5.26 -8.21 -7.46
C PHE A 95 -4.71 -9.34 -6.59
N ALA A 96 -3.65 -9.03 -5.85
CA ALA A 96 -3.09 -9.90 -4.84
C ALA A 96 -2.78 -9.08 -3.58
N ARG A 97 -2.84 -9.74 -2.42
CA ARG A 97 -2.42 -9.12 -1.16
C ARG A 97 -0.93 -9.38 -0.95
N GLY A 98 -0.21 -8.35 -0.54
CA GLY A 98 1.22 -8.42 -0.28
C GLY A 98 1.58 -7.72 1.03
N ILE A 99 2.69 -8.16 1.64
CA ILE A 99 3.32 -7.45 2.75
C ILE A 99 4.53 -6.72 2.17
N GLU A 100 4.55 -5.40 2.30
CA GLU A 100 5.71 -4.60 1.87
C GLU A 100 6.89 -4.83 2.81
N ILE A 101 7.88 -5.61 2.35
CA ILE A 101 9.11 -5.90 3.10
C ILE A 101 10.25 -4.92 2.80
N GLY A 102 10.11 -4.10 1.76
CA GLY A 102 11.09 -3.09 1.40
C GLY A 102 10.57 -2.13 0.34
N HIS A 103 11.25 -1.00 0.21
CA HIS A 103 10.90 0.08 -0.71
C HIS A 103 12.17 0.77 -1.20
N ILE A 104 12.19 1.13 -2.47
CA ILE A 104 13.26 1.91 -3.09
C ILE A 104 12.70 3.23 -3.63
N PHE A 105 13.39 4.33 -3.40
CA PHE A 105 12.95 5.65 -3.87
C PHE A 105 14.06 6.35 -4.65
N LYS A 106 13.68 6.98 -5.76
CA LYS A 106 14.45 8.06 -6.37
C LYS A 106 14.02 9.35 -5.69
N LEU A 107 14.85 9.86 -4.78
CA LEU A 107 14.54 11.08 -4.02
C LEU A 107 14.84 12.35 -4.82
N GLY A 108 15.66 12.24 -5.86
CA GLY A 108 16.11 13.40 -6.62
C GLY A 108 16.90 14.33 -5.72
N THR A 109 16.57 15.61 -5.73
CA THR A 109 17.30 16.65 -4.99
C THR A 109 16.55 17.17 -3.77
N ARG A 110 15.41 16.56 -3.40
CA ARG A 110 14.51 17.05 -2.33
C ARG A 110 15.22 17.37 -1.01
N TYR A 111 16.14 16.49 -0.59
CA TYR A 111 16.90 16.68 0.66
C TYR A 111 18.19 17.48 0.46
N SER A 112 18.90 17.23 -0.63
CA SER A 112 20.16 17.92 -0.90
C SER A 112 19.97 19.42 -1.09
N GLU A 113 18.89 19.85 -1.76
CA GLU A 113 18.56 21.28 -1.93
C GLU A 113 18.19 21.92 -0.59
N SER A 114 17.30 21.30 0.17
CA SER A 114 16.84 21.84 1.46
C SER A 114 17.94 21.88 2.53
N MET A 115 18.92 20.97 2.46
CA MET A 115 20.04 20.90 3.40
C MET A 115 21.34 21.56 2.90
N GLY A 116 21.36 22.06 1.66
CA GLY A 116 22.56 22.66 1.06
C GLY A 116 23.69 21.66 0.77
N ALA A 117 23.38 20.38 0.54
CA ALA A 117 24.35 19.34 0.24
C ALA A 117 24.72 19.35 -1.25
N ASN A 118 25.75 20.12 -1.59
CA ASN A 118 26.21 20.33 -2.96
C ASN A 118 27.59 19.69 -3.22
N VAL A 119 27.84 19.34 -4.48
CA VAL A 119 29.14 18.92 -5.02
C VAL A 119 29.49 19.75 -6.25
N LEU A 120 30.76 19.81 -6.65
CA LEU A 120 31.15 20.43 -7.92
C LEU A 120 30.97 19.43 -9.06
N ASP A 121 30.31 19.85 -10.13
CA ASP A 121 30.22 19.10 -11.37
C ASP A 121 31.53 19.18 -12.18
N GLU A 122 31.56 18.51 -13.34
CA GLU A 122 32.68 18.50 -14.28
C GLU A 122 33.08 19.90 -14.81
N ASN A 123 32.18 20.89 -14.70
CA ASN A 123 32.41 22.28 -15.11
C ASN A 123 32.75 23.18 -13.90
N GLY A 124 32.91 22.63 -12.70
CA GLY A 124 33.19 23.37 -11.48
C GLY A 124 31.98 24.12 -10.91
N ARG A 125 30.76 23.76 -11.29
CA ARG A 125 29.53 24.37 -10.76
C ARG A 125 29.03 23.60 -9.54
N ALA A 126 28.62 24.32 -8.50
CA ALA A 126 27.97 23.71 -7.35
C ALA A 126 26.57 23.22 -7.73
N VAL A 127 26.36 21.90 -7.66
CA VAL A 127 25.08 21.24 -7.95
C VAL A 127 24.64 20.38 -6.76
N PRO A 128 23.33 20.30 -6.48
CA PRO A 128 22.81 19.43 -5.42
C PRO A 128 23.03 17.95 -5.77
N ILE A 129 23.33 17.15 -4.75
CA ILE A 129 23.52 15.70 -4.91
C ILE A 129 22.20 15.03 -5.30
N ILE A 130 22.18 14.25 -6.39
CA ILE A 130 21.02 13.40 -6.72
C ILE A 130 21.00 12.19 -5.77
N MET A 131 19.89 12.00 -5.07
CA MET A 131 19.76 11.00 -4.02
C MET A 131 18.80 9.87 -4.40
N GLY A 132 19.11 8.68 -3.91
CA GLY A 132 18.21 7.54 -3.81
C GLY A 132 18.26 6.94 -2.40
N CYS A 133 17.21 6.26 -1.98
CA CYS A 133 17.21 5.51 -0.73
C CYS A 133 16.61 4.12 -0.91
N TYR A 134 17.06 3.20 -0.05
CA TYR A 134 16.74 1.78 -0.12
C TYR A 134 16.46 1.30 1.31
N GLY A 135 15.23 0.84 1.56
CA GLY A 135 14.79 0.39 2.87
C GLY A 135 14.33 -1.06 2.82
N ILE A 136 14.75 -1.85 3.81
CA ILE A 136 14.27 -3.21 4.05
C ILE A 136 13.85 -3.33 5.51
N GLY A 137 12.61 -3.78 5.74
CA GLY A 137 12.09 -4.04 7.08
C GLY A 137 12.59 -5.38 7.62
N VAL A 138 13.81 -5.42 8.18
CA VAL A 138 14.45 -6.66 8.65
C VAL A 138 13.56 -7.44 9.62
N SER A 139 12.98 -6.78 10.63
CA SER A 139 12.04 -7.42 11.56
C SER A 139 10.73 -7.86 10.90
N ARG A 140 10.25 -7.08 9.91
CA ARG A 140 9.03 -7.40 9.15
C ARG A 140 9.23 -8.61 8.24
N ILE A 141 10.44 -8.86 7.73
CA ILE A 141 10.75 -10.07 6.96
C ILE A 141 10.46 -11.32 7.78
N LEU A 142 10.87 -11.36 9.05
CA LEU A 142 10.60 -12.51 9.91
C LEU A 142 9.08 -12.79 10.00
N SER A 143 8.27 -11.76 10.25
CA SER A 143 6.81 -11.91 10.28
C SER A 143 6.23 -12.34 8.92
N ALA A 144 6.73 -11.78 7.82
CA ALA A 144 6.28 -12.15 6.47
C ALA A 144 6.61 -13.60 6.13
N VAL A 145 7.79 -14.09 6.55
CA VAL A 145 8.20 -15.49 6.41
C VAL A 145 7.28 -16.39 7.23
N ILE A 146 7.00 -16.04 8.48
CA ILE A 146 6.08 -16.82 9.32
C ILE A 146 4.67 -16.86 8.68
N GLU A 147 4.16 -15.73 8.17
CA GLU A 147 2.84 -15.66 7.51
C GLU A 147 2.74 -16.61 6.31
N GLN A 148 3.80 -16.75 5.51
CA GLN A 148 3.81 -17.60 4.32
C GLN A 148 4.13 -19.08 4.64
N HIS A 149 4.93 -19.33 5.69
CA HIS A 149 5.52 -20.64 5.96
C HIS A 149 4.99 -21.35 7.21
N ALA A 150 4.15 -20.70 8.02
CA ALA A 150 3.47 -21.37 9.12
C ALA A 150 2.54 -22.48 8.59
N ARG A 151 2.50 -23.60 9.30
CA ARG A 151 1.68 -24.78 8.98
C ARG A 151 0.96 -25.25 10.23
N LEU A 152 -0.26 -25.73 10.03
CA LEU A 152 -1.04 -26.41 11.05
C LEU A 152 -0.77 -27.91 10.97
N PHE A 153 -0.24 -28.47 12.04
CA PHE A 153 -0.01 -29.91 12.19
C PHE A 153 -1.12 -30.51 13.03
N VAL A 154 -1.69 -31.62 12.56
CA VAL A 154 -2.73 -32.38 13.25
C VAL A 154 -2.16 -33.73 13.65
N ASN A 155 -2.12 -34.00 14.96
CA ASN A 155 -1.61 -35.26 15.49
C ASN A 155 -2.70 -35.97 16.31
N LYS A 156 -2.74 -37.30 16.21
CA LYS A 156 -3.66 -38.13 17.00
C LYS A 156 -2.92 -38.66 18.23
N THR A 157 -3.48 -38.46 19.42
CA THR A 157 -2.92 -38.98 20.66
C THR A 157 -3.11 -40.49 20.73
N PRO A 158 -2.33 -41.21 21.56
CA PRO A 158 -2.56 -42.65 21.82
C PRO A 158 -3.98 -42.96 22.33
N LYS A 159 -4.66 -41.97 22.93
CA LYS A 159 -6.05 -42.06 23.39
C LYS A 159 -7.08 -41.72 22.30
N GLY A 160 -6.65 -41.54 21.06
CA GLY A 160 -7.50 -41.29 19.90
C GLY A 160 -7.98 -39.85 19.69
N GLN A 161 -7.54 -38.90 20.51
CA GLN A 161 -7.93 -37.48 20.40
C GLN A 161 -7.05 -36.73 19.40
N TYR A 162 -7.59 -35.73 18.71
CA TYR A 162 -6.81 -34.84 17.84
C TYR A 162 -6.22 -33.67 18.62
N ARG A 163 -4.96 -33.34 18.36
CA ARG A 163 -4.28 -32.13 18.83
C ARG A 163 -3.78 -31.34 17.63
N TYR A 164 -3.94 -30.03 17.70
CA TYR A 164 -3.47 -29.08 16.71
C TYR A 164 -2.24 -28.36 17.25
N ALA A 165 -1.21 -28.24 16.42
CA ALA A 165 0.00 -27.48 16.73
C ALA A 165 0.39 -26.62 15.53
N TRP A 166 0.69 -25.36 15.78
CA TRP A 166 1.32 -24.50 14.79
C TRP A 166 2.82 -24.79 14.78
N GLY A 167 3.37 -25.02 13.60
CA GLY A 167 4.81 -25.08 13.39
C GLY A 167 5.22 -24.14 12.26
N ILE A 168 6.46 -23.66 12.32
CA ILE A 168 7.01 -22.77 11.30
C ILE A 168 7.95 -23.60 10.44
N ASN A 169 7.69 -23.67 9.13
CA ASN A 169 8.59 -24.30 8.19
C ASN A 169 9.57 -23.26 7.63
N PHE A 170 10.56 -22.88 8.44
CA PHE A 170 11.53 -21.87 8.05
C PHE A 170 12.21 -22.23 6.71
N PRO A 171 12.41 -21.26 5.81
CA PRO A 171 13.42 -21.38 4.78
C PRO A 171 14.78 -21.72 5.42
N LYS A 172 15.60 -22.51 4.73
CA LYS A 172 16.87 -23.01 5.27
C LYS A 172 17.75 -21.89 5.80
N GLU A 173 17.80 -20.79 5.06
CA GLU A 173 18.63 -19.62 5.35
C GLU A 173 18.17 -18.83 6.58
N LEU A 174 16.95 -19.09 7.06
CA LEU A 174 16.32 -18.37 8.18
C LEU A 174 16.03 -19.26 9.39
N ALA A 175 16.26 -20.57 9.27
CA ALA A 175 16.09 -21.47 10.40
C ALA A 175 17.08 -21.06 11.51
N PRO A 176 16.66 -21.01 12.78
CA PRO A 176 17.55 -20.64 13.89
C PRO A 176 18.67 -21.67 14.09
N TYR A 177 18.42 -22.92 13.70
CA TYR A 177 19.37 -24.04 13.71
C TYR A 177 19.06 -24.94 12.51
N ASP A 178 20.09 -25.54 11.91
CA ASP A 178 19.92 -26.50 10.82
C ASP A 178 19.34 -27.84 11.30
N VAL A 179 19.72 -28.27 12.50
CA VAL A 179 19.31 -29.55 13.11
C VAL A 179 18.95 -29.32 14.58
N HIS A 180 17.84 -29.92 15.02
CA HIS A 180 17.44 -29.96 16.44
C HIS A 180 17.57 -31.42 16.93
N LEU A 181 18.66 -31.71 17.65
CA LEU A 181 18.90 -33.03 18.25
C LEU A 181 18.10 -33.16 19.55
N ILE A 182 17.38 -34.27 19.71
CA ILE A 182 16.49 -34.51 20.87
C ILE A 182 16.77 -35.89 21.45
N THR A 183 17.30 -35.95 22.68
CA THR A 183 17.39 -37.21 23.43
C THR A 183 16.01 -37.59 23.97
N VAL A 184 15.43 -38.66 23.43
CA VAL A 184 14.04 -39.06 23.77
C VAL A 184 13.91 -39.52 25.23
N ASN A 185 14.91 -40.26 25.74
CA ASN A 185 14.96 -40.69 27.13
C ASN A 185 16.25 -40.22 27.79
N THR A 186 16.18 -39.16 28.58
CA THR A 186 17.34 -38.57 29.26
C THR A 186 17.91 -39.43 30.40
N LYS A 187 17.28 -40.56 30.73
CA LYS A 187 17.81 -41.54 31.69
C LYS A 187 18.68 -42.61 31.05
N ASP A 188 18.73 -42.67 29.72
CA ASP A 188 19.57 -43.59 28.99
C ASP A 188 20.94 -42.95 28.77
N GLU A 189 21.95 -43.46 29.47
CA GLU A 189 23.32 -42.94 29.44
C GLU A 189 23.95 -43.08 28.05
N GLU A 190 23.64 -44.15 27.31
CA GLU A 190 24.15 -44.37 25.96
C GLU A 190 23.57 -43.32 25.00
N ALA A 191 22.27 -43.06 25.10
CA ALA A 191 21.59 -42.05 24.28
C ALA A 191 22.08 -40.63 24.56
N ASN A 192 22.36 -40.29 25.84
CA ASN A 192 22.94 -39.01 26.21
C ASN A 192 24.37 -38.86 25.65
N ALA A 193 25.24 -39.87 25.87
CA ALA A 193 26.61 -39.84 25.36
C ALA A 193 26.66 -39.74 23.83
N LEU A 194 25.75 -40.41 23.11
CA LEU A 194 25.63 -40.28 21.67
C LEU A 194 25.22 -38.87 21.25
N THR A 195 24.26 -38.25 21.95
CA THR A 195 23.78 -36.91 21.63
C THR A 195 24.86 -35.86 21.84
N GLU A 196 25.56 -35.91 22.99
CA GLU A 196 26.70 -35.04 23.27
C GLU A 196 27.80 -35.16 22.21
N ARG A 197 28.08 -36.38 21.73
CA ARG A 197 29.05 -36.61 20.66
C ARG A 197 28.62 -36.04 19.30
N LEU A 198 27.32 -35.99 19.01
CA LEU A 198 26.79 -35.45 17.75
C LEU A 198 26.61 -33.92 17.77
N GLU A 199 26.46 -33.34 18.97
CA GLU A 199 26.37 -31.88 19.17
C GLU A 199 27.75 -31.20 19.11
N ALA A 200 28.81 -31.89 19.56
CA ALA A 200 30.20 -31.42 19.57
C ALA A 200 30.83 -31.31 18.16
#